data_AF-A0A239IXC8-F1
#
_entry.id   AF-A0A239IXC8-F1
#
_cell.length_a   1.000
_cell.length_b   1.000
_cell.length_c   1.000
_cell.angle_alpha   90.00
_cell.angle_beta   90.00
_cell.angle_gamma   90.00
#
_symmetry.space_group_name_H-M   'P 1'
#
loop_
_entity.id
_entity.type
_entity.pdbx_description
1 polymer ?
#
loop_
_entity_poly.entity_id
_entity_poly.type
_entity_poly.pdbx_seq_one_letter_code
_entity_poly.pdbx_strand_id
1 'polypeptide(L)'
;MTLTLYVPGAGVVHRLPAGVKLLALVVLAVALFALPSVTAAAAALAGVVAVGLLVARLPAAVLTRQARAVVWWLLVLLLVHAVTTDLRTGTHVALRLLTLVLAAAVVTATTRVSEMVRVVERLCAPLRLVGVRPARVGLAIAMALRFIPVLVERADRIRAAQAARGGTARGVRALRTTVAPLLVQVLQMAHDVSEALDARGADDDPPPRRRSPEVP
;
A
#
# COMPACT_ATOMS: atom_id res chain seq x y z
N MET A 1 12.94 -0.62 15.39
CA MET A 1 12.15 -1.71 14.80
C MET A 1 12.00 -1.42 13.32
N THR A 2 12.61 -2.24 12.47
CA THR A 2 12.60 -2.10 11.02
C THR A 2 11.16 -2.31 10.50
N LEU A 3 10.43 -1.21 10.31
CA LEU A 3 9.05 -1.15 9.79
C LEU A 3 8.96 -1.50 8.29
N THR A 4 9.80 -2.41 7.81
CA THR A 4 9.76 -2.84 6.42
C THR A 4 9.43 -4.32 6.37
N LEU A 5 8.16 -4.61 6.09
CA LEU A 5 7.69 -5.95 5.68
C LEU A 5 8.29 -6.38 4.33
N TYR A 6 8.97 -5.47 3.63
CA TYR A 6 9.70 -5.73 2.40
C TYR A 6 10.95 -6.57 2.68
N VAL A 7 11.09 -7.68 1.96
CA VAL A 7 12.28 -8.54 1.95
C VAL A 7 13.08 -8.21 0.69
N PRO A 8 14.28 -7.61 0.83
CA PRO A 8 15.15 -7.36 -0.30
C PRO A 8 15.50 -8.67 -1.01
N GLY A 9 15.22 -8.75 -2.30
CA GLY A 9 15.50 -9.91 -3.12
C GLY A 9 15.72 -9.52 -4.57
N ALA A 10 16.47 -10.34 -5.30
CA ALA A 10 16.77 -10.15 -6.72
C ALA A 10 15.83 -10.97 -7.64
N GLY A 11 14.73 -11.52 -7.12
CA GLY A 11 13.79 -12.34 -7.87
C GLY A 11 13.10 -11.58 -9.00
N VAL A 12 12.64 -12.30 -10.03
CA VAL A 12 11.89 -11.69 -11.16
C VAL A 12 10.64 -10.96 -10.68
N VAL A 13 10.00 -11.49 -9.63
CA VAL A 13 8.86 -10.85 -8.96
C VAL A 13 9.25 -9.50 -8.37
N HIS A 14 10.46 -9.31 -7.83
CA HIS A 14 10.89 -8.02 -7.29
C HIS A 14 11.06 -6.94 -8.36
N ARG A 15 11.30 -7.31 -9.63
CA ARG A 15 11.48 -6.37 -10.74
C ARG A 15 10.18 -5.94 -11.40
N LEU A 16 9.09 -6.69 -11.19
CA LEU A 16 7.77 -6.34 -11.72
C LEU A 16 7.22 -5.08 -11.04
N PRO A 17 6.61 -4.14 -11.79
CA PRO A 17 6.03 -2.94 -11.22
C PRO A 17 4.88 -3.30 -10.28
N ALA A 18 4.73 -2.51 -9.20
CA ALA A 18 3.70 -2.76 -8.17
C ALA A 18 2.29 -2.87 -8.74
N GLY A 19 1.97 -2.07 -9.78
CA GLY A 19 0.65 -2.08 -10.42
C GLY A 19 0.30 -3.42 -11.06
N VAL A 20 1.27 -4.09 -11.70
CA VAL A 20 1.05 -5.40 -12.33
C VAL A 20 0.82 -6.48 -11.28
N LYS A 21 1.53 -6.42 -10.15
CA LYS A 21 1.34 -7.35 -9.03
C LYS A 21 -0.05 -7.20 -8.40
N LEU A 22 -0.49 -5.95 -8.20
CA LEU A 22 -1.82 -5.66 -7.67
C LEU A 22 -2.91 -6.09 -8.64
N LEU A 23 -2.72 -5.83 -9.95
CA LEU A 23 -3.66 -6.31 -10.96
C LEU A 23 -3.73 -7.84 -10.98
N ALA A 24 -2.59 -8.53 -10.91
CA ALA A 24 -2.55 -9.99 -10.82
C ALA A 24 -3.28 -10.51 -9.57
N LEU A 25 -3.14 -9.83 -8.43
CA LEU A 25 -3.87 -10.16 -7.21
C LEU A 25 -5.38 -9.99 -7.37
N VAL A 26 -5.82 -8.89 -8.01
CA VAL A 26 -7.24 -8.65 -8.31
C VAL A 26 -7.79 -9.70 -9.26
N VAL A 27 -7.06 -10.00 -10.35
CA VAL A 27 -7.45 -11.04 -11.31
C VAL A 27 -7.53 -12.41 -10.64
N LEU A 28 -6.56 -12.76 -9.79
CA LEU A 28 -6.58 -14.00 -9.01
C LEU A 28 -7.80 -14.05 -8.08
N ALA A 29 -8.12 -12.94 -7.40
CA ALA A 29 -9.31 -12.85 -6.57
C ALA A 29 -10.59 -13.07 -7.39
N VAL A 30 -10.77 -12.35 -8.50
CA VAL A 30 -11.93 -12.52 -9.38
C VAL A 30 -12.03 -13.95 -9.90
N ALA A 31 -10.91 -14.55 -10.36
CA ALA A 31 -10.89 -15.92 -10.85
C ALA A 31 -11.30 -16.95 -9.78
N LEU A 32 -10.81 -16.80 -8.55
CA LEU A 32 -11.19 -17.66 -7.42
C LEU A 32 -12.66 -17.50 -7.00
N PHE A 33 -13.26 -16.33 -7.27
CA PHE A 33 -14.68 -16.09 -7.06
C PHE A 33 -15.55 -16.66 -8.19
N ALA A 34 -15.08 -16.56 -9.44
CA ALA A 34 -15.80 -17.02 -10.62
C ALA A 34 -15.79 -18.55 -10.79
N LEU A 35 -14.77 -19.25 -10.27
CA LEU A 35 -14.60 -20.69 -10.40
C LEU A 35 -14.89 -21.41 -9.06
N PRO A 36 -16.12 -21.89 -8.82
CA PRO A 36 -16.47 -22.62 -7.59
C PRO A 36 -15.95 -24.06 -7.62
N SER A 37 -14.63 -24.24 -7.78
CA SER A 37 -13.98 -25.56 -7.77
C SER A 37 -12.84 -25.64 -6.75
N VAL A 38 -12.85 -26.72 -5.96
CA VAL A 38 -11.83 -27.00 -4.94
C VAL A 38 -10.47 -27.23 -5.60
N THR A 39 -10.45 -27.91 -6.75
CA THR A 39 -9.23 -28.19 -7.51
C THR A 39 -8.59 -26.91 -8.07
N ALA A 40 -9.37 -25.98 -8.63
CA ALA A 40 -8.80 -24.71 -9.08
C ALA A 40 -8.28 -23.86 -7.90
N ALA A 41 -8.98 -23.84 -6.77
CA ALA A 41 -8.51 -23.15 -5.58
C ALA A 41 -7.21 -23.75 -5.02
N ALA A 42 -7.09 -25.08 -4.99
CA ALA A 42 -5.88 -25.77 -4.57
C ALA A 42 -4.71 -25.55 -5.55
N ALA A 43 -4.98 -25.60 -6.86
CA ALA A 43 -3.99 -25.32 -7.89
C ALA A 43 -3.49 -23.87 -7.81
N ALA A 44 -4.40 -22.91 -7.59
CA ALA A 44 -4.06 -21.50 -7.38
C ALA A 44 -3.19 -21.31 -6.13
N LEU A 45 -3.54 -21.97 -5.01
CA LEU A 45 -2.72 -21.95 -3.80
C LEU A 45 -1.30 -22.47 -4.07
N ALA A 46 -1.19 -23.63 -4.71
CA ALA A 46 0.10 -24.22 -5.07
C ALA A 46 0.91 -23.29 -5.99
N GLY A 47 0.25 -22.66 -6.97
CA GLY A 47 0.87 -21.67 -7.85
C GLY A 47 1.39 -20.45 -7.10
N VAL A 48 0.62 -19.89 -6.16
CA VAL A 48 1.05 -18.75 -5.32
C VAL A 48 2.26 -19.12 -4.46
N VAL A 49 2.24 -20.32 -3.86
CA VAL A 49 3.36 -20.82 -3.05
C VAL A 49 4.60 -21.03 -3.92
N ALA A 50 4.45 -21.64 -5.10
CA ALA A 50 5.54 -21.84 -6.06
C ALA A 50 6.12 -20.49 -6.54
N VAL A 51 5.27 -19.51 -6.86
CA VAL A 51 5.73 -18.15 -7.22
C VAL A 51 6.49 -17.50 -6.05
N GLY A 52 5.98 -17.62 -4.82
CA GLY A 52 6.64 -17.09 -3.63
C GLY A 52 8.02 -17.70 -3.37
N LEU A 53 8.13 -19.03 -3.46
CA LEU A 53 9.37 -19.75 -3.12
C LEU A 53 10.37 -19.82 -4.27
N LEU A 54 9.92 -20.07 -5.50
CA LEU A 54 10.81 -20.33 -6.65
C LEU A 54 11.12 -19.06 -7.44
N VAL A 55 10.10 -18.21 -7.68
CA VAL A 55 10.23 -17.03 -8.55
C VAL A 55 10.63 -15.79 -7.76
N ALA A 56 9.96 -15.54 -6.64
CA ALA A 56 10.28 -14.44 -5.72
C ALA A 56 11.43 -14.79 -4.77
N ARG A 57 11.78 -16.08 -4.63
CA ARG A 57 12.85 -16.57 -3.74
C ARG A 57 12.69 -16.06 -2.30
N LEU A 58 11.45 -16.03 -1.81
CA LEU A 58 11.16 -15.63 -0.44
C LEU A 58 11.53 -16.76 0.53
N PRO A 59 12.05 -16.43 1.72
CA PRO A 59 12.28 -17.44 2.75
C PRO A 59 10.94 -18.07 3.15
N ALA A 60 10.87 -19.40 3.21
CA ALA A 60 9.65 -20.14 3.52
C ALA A 60 9.04 -19.73 4.87
N ALA A 61 9.86 -19.22 5.80
CA ALA A 61 9.43 -18.64 7.07
C ALA A 61 8.39 -17.51 6.90
N VAL A 62 8.47 -16.70 5.84
CA VAL A 62 7.53 -15.59 5.59
C VAL A 62 6.14 -16.14 5.25
N LEU A 63 6.05 -17.07 4.32
CA LEU A 63 4.78 -17.69 3.90
C LEU A 63 4.15 -18.53 5.03
N THR A 64 4.97 -19.33 5.71
CA THR A 64 4.50 -20.19 6.81
C THR A 64 4.06 -19.40 8.04
N ARG A 65 4.75 -18.30 8.37
CA ARG A 65 4.32 -17.39 9.45
C ARG A 65 2.96 -16.76 9.12
N GLN A 66 2.75 -16.36 7.86
CA GLN A 66 1.47 -15.80 7.44
C GLN A 66 0.35 -16.85 7.47
N ALA A 67 0.61 -18.07 6.97
CA ALA A 67 -0.36 -19.17 7.01
C ALA A 67 -0.75 -19.53 8.46
N ARG A 68 0.25 -19.62 9.36
CA ARG A 68 0.00 -19.90 10.79
C ARG A 68 -0.82 -18.81 11.47
N ALA A 69 -0.61 -17.54 11.12
CA ALA A 69 -1.36 -16.43 11.69
C ALA A 69 -2.87 -16.53 11.42
N VAL A 70 -3.27 -17.09 10.27
CA VAL A 70 -4.69 -17.24 9.89
C VAL A 70 -5.26 -18.63 10.19
N VAL A 71 -4.45 -19.60 10.62
CA VAL A 71 -4.88 -21.01 10.72
C VAL A 71 -6.03 -21.21 11.71
N TRP A 72 -6.02 -20.50 12.84
CA TRP A 72 -7.10 -20.56 13.82
C TRP A 72 -8.41 -20.04 13.27
N TRP A 73 -8.33 -18.93 12.52
CA TRP A 73 -9.50 -18.34 11.89
C TRP A 73 -10.05 -19.25 10.78
N LEU A 74 -9.17 -19.89 9.99
CA LEU A 74 -9.58 -20.89 8.99
C LEU A 74 -10.21 -22.14 9.62
N LEU A 75 -9.71 -22.59 10.77
CA LEU A 75 -10.25 -23.74 11.50
C LEU A 75 -11.67 -23.44 12.00
N VAL A 76 -11.88 -22.26 12.59
CA VAL A 76 -13.21 -21.81 13.02
C VAL A 76 -14.16 -21.73 11.83
N LEU A 77 -13.71 -21.15 10.71
CA LEU A 77 -14.51 -21.05 9.49
C LEU A 77 -14.93 -22.44 8.96
N LEU A 78 -13.99 -23.39 8.95
CA LEU A 78 -14.22 -24.76 8.51
C LEU A 78 -15.22 -25.46 9.44
N LEU A 79 -15.06 -25.31 10.76
CA LEU A 79 -15.97 -25.88 11.75
C LEU A 79 -17.40 -25.34 11.58
N VAL A 80 -17.54 -24.03 11.41
CA VAL A 80 -18.85 -23.40 11.19
C VAL A 80 -19.50 -23.96 9.92
N HIS A 81 -18.77 -24.04 8.81
CA HIS A 81 -19.32 -24.59 7.56
C HIS A 81 -19.62 -26.08 7.63
N ALA A 82 -18.84 -26.85 8.40
CA ALA A 82 -19.10 -28.28 8.61
C ALA A 82 -20.41 -28.50 9.36
N VAL A 83 -20.80 -27.58 10.26
CA VAL A 83 -22.06 -27.66 11.02
C VAL A 83 -23.24 -27.06 10.24
N THR A 84 -23.04 -25.96 9.51
CA THR A 84 -24.15 -25.22 8.90
C THR A 84 -24.44 -25.58 7.45
N THR A 85 -23.44 -26.00 6.67
CA THR A 85 -23.56 -26.19 5.22
C THR A 85 -23.01 -27.53 4.80
N ASP A 86 -21.70 -27.62 4.59
CA ASP A 86 -20.99 -28.80 4.12
C ASP A 86 -19.48 -28.61 4.29
N LEU A 87 -18.77 -29.70 4.57
CA LEU A 87 -17.32 -29.70 4.69
C LEU A 87 -16.63 -29.31 3.37
N ARG A 88 -17.22 -29.67 2.22
CA ARG A 88 -16.70 -29.33 0.88
C ARG A 88 -16.72 -27.82 0.64
N THR A 89 -17.81 -27.15 1.00
CA THR A 89 -17.96 -25.69 0.89
C THR A 89 -17.00 -24.99 1.85
N GLY A 90 -16.92 -25.44 3.10
CA GLY A 90 -15.95 -24.91 4.08
C GLY A 90 -14.50 -25.03 3.59
N THR A 91 -14.13 -26.17 3.03
CA THR A 91 -12.79 -26.40 2.46
C THR A 91 -12.51 -25.47 1.28
N HIS A 92 -13.48 -25.28 0.38
CA HIS A 92 -13.35 -24.37 -0.76
C HIS A 92 -13.10 -22.92 -0.31
N VAL A 93 -13.89 -22.43 0.66
CA VAL A 93 -13.74 -21.07 1.19
C VAL A 93 -12.40 -20.92 1.93
N ALA A 94 -12.01 -21.90 2.74
CA ALA A 94 -10.74 -21.87 3.46
C ALA A 94 -9.53 -21.82 2.52
N LEU A 95 -9.51 -22.65 1.47
CA LEU A 95 -8.47 -22.66 0.43
C LEU A 95 -8.34 -21.30 -0.25
N ARG A 96 -9.46 -20.69 -0.60
CA ARG A 96 -9.49 -19.38 -1.27
C ARG A 96 -8.95 -18.26 -0.39
N LEU A 97 -9.36 -18.23 0.87
CA LEU A 97 -8.86 -17.24 1.83
C LEU A 97 -7.37 -17.42 2.09
N LEU A 98 -6.91 -18.66 2.27
CA LEU A 98 -5.49 -18.95 2.40
C LEU A 98 -4.71 -18.50 1.15
N THR A 99 -5.24 -18.79 -0.05
CA THR A 99 -4.61 -18.39 -1.32
C THR A 99 -4.45 -16.88 -1.42
N LEU A 100 -5.51 -16.11 -1.12
CA LEU A 100 -5.48 -14.65 -1.18
C LEU A 100 -4.56 -14.04 -0.11
N VAL A 101 -4.57 -14.59 1.10
CA VAL A 101 -3.68 -14.16 2.18
C VAL A 101 -2.22 -14.36 1.80
N LEU A 102 -1.86 -15.54 1.25
CA LEU A 102 -0.49 -15.80 0.81
C LEU A 102 -0.10 -14.98 -0.42
N ALA A 103 -1.02 -14.80 -1.38
CA ALA A 103 -0.77 -13.96 -2.55
C ALA A 103 -0.49 -12.51 -2.14
N ALA A 104 -1.31 -11.96 -1.24
CA ALA A 104 -1.10 -10.64 -0.66
C ALA A 104 0.23 -10.55 0.11
N ALA A 105 0.61 -11.60 0.83
CA ALA A 105 1.91 -11.64 1.52
C ALA A 105 3.08 -11.62 0.55
N VAL A 106 3.01 -12.34 -0.58
CA VAL A 106 4.03 -12.28 -1.64
C VAL A 106 4.11 -10.88 -2.25
N VAL A 107 2.97 -10.24 -2.54
CA VAL A 107 2.96 -8.85 -3.05
C VAL A 107 3.58 -7.89 -2.03
N THR A 108 3.20 -7.99 -0.76
CA THR A 108 3.68 -7.13 0.32
C THR A 108 5.18 -7.32 0.56
N ALA A 109 5.66 -8.56 0.60
CA ALA A 109 7.07 -8.87 0.84
C ALA A 109 7.97 -8.45 -0.33
N THR A 110 7.45 -8.42 -1.56
CA THR A 110 8.24 -8.12 -2.77
C THR A 110 8.07 -6.68 -3.27
N THR A 111 7.25 -5.85 -2.62
CA THR A 111 6.94 -4.50 -3.09
C THR A 111 7.36 -3.45 -2.07
N ARG A 112 8.09 -2.43 -2.52
CA ARG A 112 8.51 -1.30 -1.68
C ARG A 112 7.33 -0.35 -1.46
N VAL A 113 7.27 0.29 -0.29
CA VAL A 113 6.22 1.26 0.04
C VAL A 113 6.17 2.40 -0.98
N SER A 114 7.32 2.90 -1.44
CA SER A 114 7.39 3.95 -2.46
C SER A 114 6.73 3.55 -3.80
N GLU A 115 6.90 2.30 -4.22
CA GLU A 115 6.27 1.78 -5.44
C GLU A 115 4.75 1.61 -5.27
N MET A 116 4.30 1.23 -4.07
CA MET A 116 2.87 1.16 -3.75
C MET A 116 2.22 2.54 -3.82
N VAL A 117 2.88 3.55 -3.25
CA VAL A 117 2.43 4.95 -3.26
C VAL A 117 2.27 5.46 -4.70
N ARG A 118 3.25 5.18 -5.59
CA ARG A 118 3.16 5.51 -7.03
C ARG A 118 1.98 4.85 -7.77
N VAL A 119 1.51 3.69 -7.32
CA VAL A 119 0.33 3.05 -7.92
C VAL A 119 -0.94 3.77 -7.46
N VAL A 120 -1.03 4.07 -6.16
CA VAL A 120 -2.15 4.82 -5.60
C VAL A 120 -2.28 6.19 -6.27
N GLU A 121 -1.17 6.91 -6.46
CA GLU A 121 -1.16 8.18 -7.21
C GLU A 121 -1.76 8.05 -8.61
N ARG A 122 -1.35 7.03 -9.37
CA ARG A 122 -1.85 6.78 -10.72
C ARG A 122 -3.34 6.44 -10.72
N LEU A 123 -3.82 5.69 -9.74
CA LEU A 123 -5.25 5.38 -9.57
C LEU A 123 -6.07 6.60 -9.16
N CYS A 124 -5.47 7.58 -8.48
CA CYS A 124 -6.11 8.84 -8.14
C CYS A 124 -6.07 9.89 -9.26
N ALA A 125 -5.21 9.73 -10.27
CA ALA A 125 -5.12 10.62 -11.43
C ALA A 125 -6.46 10.88 -12.17
N PRO A 126 -7.37 9.91 -12.39
CA PRO A 126 -8.64 10.15 -13.05
C PRO A 126 -9.65 10.99 -12.24
N LEU A 127 -9.49 11.15 -10.91
CA LEU A 127 -10.34 12.07 -10.14
C LEU A 127 -10.15 13.55 -10.56
N ARG A 128 -9.14 13.84 -11.39
CA ARG A 128 -8.94 15.13 -12.07
C ARG A 128 -10.10 15.51 -13.02
N LEU A 129 -10.96 14.56 -13.41
CA LEU A 129 -12.10 14.79 -14.29
C LEU A 129 -13.32 15.44 -13.61
N VAL A 130 -13.35 15.56 -12.28
CA VAL A 130 -14.50 16.09 -11.51
C VAL A 130 -14.44 17.63 -11.32
N GLY A 131 -13.78 18.35 -12.24
CA GLY A 131 -13.78 19.83 -12.23
C GLY A 131 -12.72 20.51 -11.36
N VAL A 132 -11.72 19.78 -10.87
CA VAL A 132 -10.60 20.35 -10.10
C VAL A 132 -9.47 20.76 -11.05
N ARG A 133 -8.92 21.98 -10.89
CA ARG A 133 -7.82 22.51 -11.72
C ARG A 133 -6.65 21.51 -11.75
N PRO A 134 -6.40 20.82 -12.89
CA PRO A 134 -5.53 19.65 -12.92
C PRO A 134 -4.07 19.96 -12.55
N ALA A 135 -3.61 21.19 -12.79
CA ALA A 135 -2.29 21.67 -12.41
C ALA A 135 -2.13 21.79 -10.88
N ARG A 136 -3.16 22.31 -10.18
CA ARG A 136 -3.14 22.48 -8.71
C ARG A 136 -3.19 21.14 -7.99
N VAL A 137 -3.99 20.20 -8.48
CA VAL A 137 -4.04 18.82 -7.94
C VAL A 137 -2.72 18.11 -8.15
N GLY A 138 -2.14 18.23 -9.36
CA GLY A 138 -0.83 17.67 -9.67
C GLY A 138 0.26 18.21 -8.75
N LEU A 139 0.27 19.52 -8.51
CA LEU A 139 1.17 20.18 -7.58
C LEU A 139 0.99 19.68 -6.13
N ALA A 140 -0.25 19.61 -5.64
CA ALA A 140 -0.56 19.15 -4.29
C ALA A 140 -0.10 17.70 -4.06
N ILE A 141 -0.38 16.80 -5.01
CA ILE A 141 0.05 15.40 -4.94
C ILE A 141 1.58 15.31 -4.99
N ALA A 142 2.24 15.96 -5.95
CA ALA A 142 3.70 15.96 -6.06
C ALA A 142 4.38 16.47 -4.78
N MET A 143 3.83 17.51 -4.16
CA MET A 143 4.31 18.07 -2.89
C MET A 143 4.06 17.10 -1.73
N ALA A 144 2.86 16.52 -1.61
CA ALA A 144 2.56 15.54 -0.57
C ALA A 144 3.55 14.37 -0.61
N LEU A 145 3.82 13.82 -1.79
CA LEU A 145 4.76 12.71 -1.97
C LEU A 145 6.19 13.08 -1.63
N ARG A 146 6.61 14.31 -1.97
CA ARG A 146 7.92 14.83 -1.60
C ARG A 146 8.05 15.06 -0.08
N PHE A 147 6.95 15.40 0.59
CA PHE A 147 6.95 15.62 2.04
C PHE A 147 6.82 14.34 2.85
N ILE A 148 6.16 13.29 2.37
CA ILE A 148 6.09 11.99 3.06
C ILE A 148 7.47 11.52 3.61
N PRO A 149 8.55 11.44 2.81
CA PRO A 149 9.85 11.00 3.33
C PRO A 149 10.42 11.95 4.38
N VAL A 150 10.27 13.26 4.19
CA VAL A 150 10.73 14.28 5.14
C VAL A 150 9.98 14.17 6.48
N LEU A 151 8.67 13.92 6.43
CA LEU A 151 7.84 13.74 7.62
C LEU A 151 8.19 12.48 8.39
N VAL A 152 8.50 11.38 7.70
CA VAL A 152 8.99 10.15 8.32
C VAL A 152 10.30 10.40 9.05
N GLU A 153 11.26 11.07 8.40
CA GLU A 153 12.55 11.38 9.00
C GLU A 153 12.42 12.29 10.23
N ARG A 154 11.58 13.34 10.15
CA ARG A 154 11.29 14.21 11.30
C ARG A 154 10.61 13.45 12.43
N ALA A 155 9.64 12.59 12.13
CA ALA A 155 8.97 11.76 13.13
C ALA A 155 9.97 10.83 13.84
N ASP A 156 10.91 10.23 13.11
CA ASP A 156 11.93 9.36 13.69
C ASP A 156 12.92 10.13 14.56
N ARG A 157 13.33 11.34 14.15
CA ARG A 157 14.15 12.23 14.99
C ARG A 157 13.44 12.63 16.29
N ILE A 158 12.16 12.99 16.22
CA ILE A 158 11.36 13.31 17.40
C ILE A 158 11.27 12.09 18.33
N ARG A 159 10.98 10.91 17.79
CA ARG A 159 10.91 9.66 18.57
C ARG A 159 12.23 9.36 19.26
N ALA A 160 13.37 9.51 18.57
CA ALA A 160 14.69 9.30 19.15
C ALA A 160 14.97 10.29 20.30
N ALA A 161 14.65 11.58 20.10
CA ALA A 161 14.81 12.59 21.14
C ALA A 161 13.91 12.33 22.36
N GLN A 162 12.66 11.89 22.16
CA GLN A 162 11.76 11.56 23.25
C GLN A 162 12.20 10.28 23.99
N ALA A 163 12.71 9.29 23.28
CA ALA A 163 13.28 8.09 23.90
C ALA A 163 14.48 8.43 24.81
N ALA A 164 15.35 9.34 24.39
CA ALA A 164 16.46 9.84 25.22
C ALA A 164 16.00 10.59 26.48
N ARG A 165 14.80 11.19 26.45
CA ARG A 165 14.18 11.91 27.58
C ARG A 165 13.32 11.01 28.48
N GLY A 166 13.35 9.68 28.29
CA GLY A 166 12.55 8.72 29.05
C GLY A 166 11.06 8.67 28.68
N GLY A 167 10.69 9.24 27.52
CA GLY A 167 9.32 9.22 27.00
C GLY A 167 8.92 7.82 26.51
N THR A 168 7.79 7.30 26.99
CA THR A 168 7.23 6.03 26.52
C THR A 168 6.48 6.21 25.20
N ALA A 169 6.79 5.38 24.20
CA ALA A 169 6.14 5.37 22.88
C ALA A 169 4.73 4.73 22.88
N ARG A 170 4.05 4.64 24.04
CA ARG A 170 2.78 3.92 24.19
C ARG A 170 1.75 4.74 24.95
N GLY A 171 0.51 4.69 24.48
CA GLY A 171 -0.66 5.34 25.09
C GLY A 171 -0.84 6.83 24.76
N VAL A 172 -1.78 7.48 25.44
CA VAL A 172 -2.15 8.90 25.27
C VAL A 172 -0.95 9.84 25.47
N ARG A 173 0.04 9.41 26.26
CA ARG A 173 1.29 10.15 26.48
C ARG A 173 2.14 10.28 25.21
N ALA A 174 2.14 9.26 24.33
CA ALA A 174 2.83 9.30 23.05
C ALA A 174 2.22 10.34 22.08
N LEU A 175 0.91 10.55 22.17
CA LEU A 175 0.21 11.59 21.40
C LEU A 175 0.76 12.98 21.76
N ARG A 176 0.91 13.29 23.05
CA ARG A 176 1.47 14.58 23.50
C ARG A 176 2.98 14.71 23.23
N THR A 177 3.77 13.64 23.40
CA THR A 177 5.23 13.75 23.31
C THR A 177 5.77 13.67 21.89
N THR A 178 5.06 13.00 20.97
CA THR A 178 5.55 12.77 19.59
C THR A 178 4.65 13.42 18.54
N VAL A 179 3.33 13.27 18.66
CA VAL A 179 2.39 13.73 17.60
C VAL A 179 2.20 15.24 17.65
N ALA A 180 2.00 15.83 18.84
CA ALA A 180 1.86 17.28 18.97
C ALA A 180 3.05 18.07 18.37
N PRO A 181 4.33 17.78 18.69
CA PRO A 181 5.44 18.51 18.07
C PRO A 181 5.59 18.24 16.57
N LEU A 182 5.26 17.03 16.09
CA LEU A 182 5.23 16.74 14.66
C LEU A 182 4.17 17.58 13.95
N LEU A 183 2.98 17.71 14.53
CA LEU A 183 1.89 18.49 13.95
C LEU A 183 2.27 19.97 13.83
N VAL A 184 2.87 20.56 14.88
CA VAL A 184 3.37 21.94 14.82
C VAL A 184 4.40 22.09 13.69
N GLN A 185 5.34 21.16 13.56
CA GLN A 185 6.33 21.20 12.48
C GLN A 185 5.73 21.03 11.07
N VAL A 186 4.66 20.24 10.94
CA VAL A 186 3.93 20.07 9.67
C VAL A 186 3.18 21.35 9.31
N LEU A 187 2.50 21.98 10.28
CA LEU A 187 1.78 23.23 10.08
C LEU A 187 2.73 24.37 9.70
N GLN A 188 3.87 24.48 10.38
CA GLN A 188 4.91 25.46 10.03
C GLN A 188 5.42 25.23 8.60
N MET A 189 5.72 23.97 8.25
CA MET A 189 6.17 23.61 6.90
C MET A 189 5.11 23.94 5.84
N ALA A 190 3.83 23.69 6.13
CA ALA A 190 2.75 24.03 5.22
C ALA A 190 2.65 25.55 5.00
N HIS A 191 2.84 26.33 6.06
CA HIS A 191 2.86 27.80 6.00
C HIS A 191 4.03 28.32 5.16
N ASP A 192 5.27 27.87 5.45
CA ASP A 192 6.47 28.27 4.71
C ASP A 192 6.36 27.92 3.20
N VAL A 193 5.75 26.76 2.91
CA VAL A 193 5.53 26.30 1.53
C VAL A 193 4.46 27.14 0.83
N SER A 194 3.41 27.54 1.54
CA SER A 194 2.38 28.43 0.99
C SER A 194 2.99 29.77 0.61
N GLU A 195 3.72 30.41 1.52
CA GLU A 195 4.38 31.70 1.22
C GLU A 195 5.33 31.60 0.03
N ALA A 196 6.08 30.49 -0.07
CA ALA A 196 6.98 30.26 -1.19
C ALA A 196 6.24 30.00 -2.52
N LEU A 197 5.04 29.40 -2.48
CA LEU A 197 4.21 29.20 -3.67
C LEU A 197 3.58 30.52 -4.13
N ASP A 198 3.11 31.35 -3.20
CA ASP A 198 2.53 32.66 -3.46
C ASP A 198 3.58 33.59 -4.09
N ALA A 199 4.80 33.62 -3.54
CA ALA A 199 5.92 34.39 -4.09
C ALA A 199 6.34 33.95 -5.51
N ARG A 200 5.98 32.73 -5.93
CA ARG A 200 6.29 32.17 -7.24
C ARG A 200 5.11 32.26 -8.23
N GLY A 201 4.01 32.89 -7.87
CA GLY A 201 2.85 33.05 -8.74
C GLY A 201 2.10 31.74 -9.00
N ALA A 202 2.10 30.79 -8.05
CA ALA A 202 1.41 29.50 -8.23
C ALA A 202 -0.11 29.65 -8.45
N ASP A 203 -0.67 30.82 -8.14
CA ASP A 203 -2.08 31.18 -8.36
C ASP A 203 -2.36 31.91 -9.68
N ASP A 204 -1.33 32.31 -10.45
CA ASP A 204 -1.50 33.06 -11.70
C ASP A 204 -2.06 32.15 -12.81
N ASP A 205 -3.20 32.55 -13.41
CA ASP A 205 -3.83 31.81 -14.51
C ASP A 205 -2.92 31.87 -15.76
N PRO A 206 -2.68 30.75 -16.47
CA PRO A 206 -2.04 30.81 -17.78
C PRO A 206 -2.93 31.64 -18.71
N PRO A 207 -2.41 32.68 -19.39
CA PRO A 207 -3.23 33.48 -20.28
C PRO A 207 -3.89 32.60 -21.34
N PRO A 208 -5.17 32.82 -21.68
CA PRO A 208 -5.85 32.03 -22.70
C PRO A 208 -5.03 32.06 -23.98
N ARG A 209 -4.67 30.87 -24.48
CA ARG A 209 -3.91 30.72 -25.74
C ARG A 209 -4.71 31.41 -26.84
N ARG A 210 -4.33 32.65 -27.18
CA ARG A 210 -4.84 33.32 -28.37
C ARG A 210 -4.42 32.44 -29.54
N ARG A 211 -5.41 31.83 -30.21
CA ARG A 211 -5.19 31.22 -31.52
C ARG A 211 -4.76 32.37 -32.43
N SER A 212 -3.49 32.40 -32.81
CA SER A 212 -3.04 33.26 -33.89
C SER A 212 -3.90 32.92 -35.11
N PRO A 213 -4.53 33.92 -35.78
CA PRO A 213 -5.20 33.66 -37.03
C PRO A 213 -4.16 33.10 -37.98
N GLU A 214 -4.43 31.91 -38.55
CA GLU A 214 -3.71 31.40 -39.69
C GLU A 214 -3.77 32.48 -40.76
N VAL A 215 -2.61 33.07 -41.07
CA VAL A 215 -2.48 34.04 -42.15
C VAL A 215 -2.52 33.24 -43.45
N PRO A 216 -3.42 33.58 -44.40
CA PRO A 216 -3.63 32.86 -45.65
C PRO A 216 -2.45 32.95 -46.61
#